data_AF-A0A6G3QF59-F1
#
_entry.id   AF-A0A6G3QF59-F1
#
_cell.length_a   1.000
_cell.length_b   1.000
_cell.length_c   1.000
_cell.angle_alpha   90.00
_cell.angle_beta   90.00
_cell.angle_gamma   90.00
#
_symmetry.space_group_name_H-M   'P 1'
#
loop_
_entity.id
_entity.type
_entity.pdbx_description
1 polymer ?
#
loop_
_entity_poly.entity_id
_entity_poly.type
_entity_poly.pdbx_seq_one_letter_code
_entity_poly.pdbx_strand_id
1 'polypeptide(L)'
;MNGPFTLFLLWHVHHRAEEDGEIRHFADPDDYWSDEEAGDDVKRIGIYSSRELAQERMAHARSLPGFRDEPDCFYIEEAVVDEDEWTDGYVIAY
;
A
#
# COMPACT_ATOMS: atom_id res chain seq x y z
N MET A 1 -6.85 -22.62 14.39
CA MET A 1 -7.92 -21.67 13.99
C MET A 1 -8.60 -22.30 12.80
N ASN A 2 -9.93 -22.42 12.79
CA ASN A 2 -10.69 -23.03 11.68
C ASN A 2 -11.58 -21.95 11.04
N GLY A 3 -11.07 -21.33 9.98
CA GLY A 3 -11.74 -20.29 9.18
C GLY A 3 -10.69 -19.40 8.50
N PRO A 4 -11.00 -18.79 7.33
CA PRO A 4 -10.09 -17.85 6.68
C PRO A 4 -9.78 -16.72 7.65
N PHE A 5 -8.49 -16.45 7.82
CA PHE A 5 -7.99 -15.40 8.71
C PHE A 5 -7.46 -14.26 7.85
N THR A 6 -8.20 -13.15 7.80
CA THR A 6 -7.82 -11.97 7.04
C THR A 6 -6.83 -11.12 7.83
N LEU A 7 -5.75 -10.73 7.17
CA LEU A 7 -4.78 -9.74 7.60
C LEU A 7 -4.98 -8.44 6.83
N PHE A 8 -4.54 -7.35 7.44
CA PHE A 8 -4.62 -6.01 6.87
C PHE A 8 -3.21 -5.46 6.72
N LEU A 9 -2.75 -5.30 5.49
CA LEU A 9 -1.41 -4.82 5.16
C LEU A 9 -1.48 -3.31 4.95
N LEU A 10 -0.74 -2.56 5.75
CA LEU A 10 -0.68 -1.11 5.63
C LEU A 10 0.53 -0.71 4.78
N TRP A 11 0.27 0.01 3.71
CA TRP A 11 1.25 0.55 2.79
C TRP A 11 1.23 2.08 2.79
N HIS A 12 2.37 2.68 2.45
CA HIS A 12 2.49 4.08 2.07
C HIS A 12 3.32 4.17 0.80
N VAL A 13 2.91 5.06 -0.09
CA VAL A 13 3.63 5.37 -1.33
C VAL A 13 4.05 6.83 -1.26
N HIS A 14 5.33 7.09 -1.47
CA HIS A 14 5.81 8.43 -1.78
C HIS A 14 6.01 8.49 -3.28
N HIS A 15 5.17 9.24 -3.97
CA HIS A 15 5.21 9.35 -5.42
C HIS A 15 6.36 10.25 -5.86
N ARG A 16 6.96 9.89 -6.99
CA ARG A 16 7.87 10.79 -7.68
C ARG A 16 7.08 11.76 -8.56
N ALA A 17 7.57 12.98 -8.70
CA ALA A 17 7.04 13.92 -9.69
C ALA A 17 7.17 13.36 -11.11
N GLU A 18 6.12 13.57 -11.90
CA GLU A 18 6.08 13.31 -13.34
C GLU A 18 7.06 14.25 -14.10
N GLU A 19 7.20 14.05 -15.42
CA GLU A 19 8.13 14.83 -16.24
C GLU A 19 7.83 16.34 -16.25
N ASP A 20 6.58 16.73 -16.04
CA ASP A 20 6.14 18.12 -15.93
C ASP A 20 6.30 18.72 -14.53
N GLY A 21 6.70 17.90 -13.56
CA GLY A 21 6.92 18.29 -12.16
C GLY A 21 5.70 18.11 -11.25
N GLU A 22 4.55 17.67 -11.78
CA GLU A 22 3.37 17.38 -10.95
C GLU A 22 3.54 16.05 -10.22
N ILE A 23 3.11 15.99 -8.96
CA ILE A 23 3.02 14.74 -8.21
C ILE A 23 1.56 14.32 -8.22
N ARG A 24 1.27 13.21 -8.87
CA ARG A 24 -0.04 12.58 -8.78
C ARG A 24 -0.10 11.82 -7.46
N HIS A 25 -1.16 12.05 -6.69
CA HIS A 25 -1.45 11.28 -5.47
C HIS A 25 -2.69 10.41 -5.70
N PHE A 26 -3.02 9.55 -4.72
CA PHE A 26 -4.28 8.80 -4.71
C PHE A 26 -5.47 9.77 -4.75
N ALA A 27 -6.47 9.48 -5.58
CA ALA A 27 -7.71 10.26 -5.58
C ALA A 27 -8.60 9.91 -4.38
N ASP A 28 -8.58 8.64 -3.97
CA ASP A 28 -9.34 8.07 -2.86
C ASP A 28 -8.48 7.06 -2.07
N PRO A 29 -8.80 6.74 -0.80
CA PRO A 29 -8.00 5.81 0.00
C PRO A 29 -7.85 4.39 -0.58
N ASP A 30 -8.75 4.00 -1.48
CA ASP A 30 -8.75 2.69 -2.15
C ASP A 30 -8.12 2.76 -3.57
N ASP A 31 -7.69 3.94 -4.03
CA ASP A 31 -7.05 4.17 -5.33
C ASP A 31 -5.54 3.90 -5.29
N TYR A 32 -5.18 2.65 -4.95
CA TYR A 32 -3.78 2.25 -4.85
C TYR A 32 -3.12 2.16 -6.23
N TRP A 33 -2.01 2.87 -6.38
CA TRP A 33 -1.05 2.68 -7.45
C TRP A 33 0.36 2.99 -6.97
N SER A 34 1.35 2.42 -7.64
CA SER A 34 2.76 2.78 -7.45
C SER A 34 3.56 2.39 -8.68
N ASP A 35 4.63 3.13 -8.93
CA ASP A 35 5.60 2.83 -9.98
C ASP A 35 7.03 2.94 -9.43
N GLU A 36 7.50 1.85 -8.81
CA GLU A 36 8.88 1.79 -8.28
C GLU A 36 9.93 1.90 -9.40
N GLU A 37 9.59 1.55 -10.66
CA GLU A 37 10.50 1.73 -11.81
C GLU A 37 10.63 3.20 -12.20
N ALA A 38 9.53 3.96 -12.16
CA ALA A 38 9.53 5.42 -12.32
C ALA A 38 10.16 6.14 -11.10
N GLY A 39 10.26 5.46 -9.97
CA GLY A 39 10.99 5.90 -8.78
C GLY A 39 10.12 6.26 -7.59
N ASP A 40 8.87 5.78 -7.55
CA ASP A 40 8.06 5.82 -6.33
C ASP A 40 8.77 5.06 -5.21
N ASP A 41 8.67 5.56 -3.99
CA ASP A 41 9.20 4.90 -2.81
C ASP A 41 8.07 4.24 -2.02
N VAL A 42 7.96 2.91 -2.13
CA VAL A 42 6.88 2.14 -1.49
C VAL A 42 7.35 1.57 -0.16
N LYS A 43 6.52 1.68 0.88
CA LYS A 43 6.81 1.13 2.22
C LYS A 43 5.64 0.33 2.74
N ARG A 44 5.87 -0.95 3.06
CA ARG A 44 4.97 -1.70 3.96
C ARG A 44 5.25 -1.30 5.39
N ILE A 45 4.30 -0.63 6.02
CA ILE A 45 4.43 -0.14 7.40
C ILE A 45 4.18 -1.26 8.41
N GLY A 46 3.26 -2.17 8.10
CA GLY A 46 2.94 -3.28 8.99
C GLY A 46 1.85 -4.20 8.46
N ILE A 47 1.63 -5.28 9.20
CA ILE A 47 0.60 -6.29 8.96
C ILE A 47 -0.20 -6.42 10.25
N TYR A 48 -1.52 -6.29 10.15
CA TYR A 48 -2.42 -6.18 11.30
C TYR A 48 -3.49 -7.24 11.26
N SER A 49 -3.92 -7.71 12.44
CA SER A 49 -5.00 -8.68 12.57
C SER A 49 -6.40 -8.06 12.49
N SER A 50 -6.52 -6.74 12.40
CA SER A 50 -7.78 -6.04 12.14
C SER A 50 -7.55 -4.73 11.38
N ARG A 51 -8.59 -4.27 10.67
CA ARG A 51 -8.57 -3.00 9.92
C ARG A 51 -8.38 -1.80 10.84
N GLU A 52 -8.96 -1.83 12.03
CA GLU A 52 -8.88 -0.74 13.01
C GLU A 52 -7.44 -0.53 13.51
N LEU A 53 -6.69 -1.62 13.75
CA LEU A 53 -5.28 -1.54 14.14
C LEU A 53 -4.41 -0.95 13.02
N ALA A 54 -4.69 -1.30 11.76
CA ALA A 54 -4.03 -0.70 10.62
C ALA A 54 -4.36 0.80 10.51
N GLN A 55 -5.62 1.19 10.71
CA GLN A 55 -6.05 2.59 10.70
C GLN A 55 -5.43 3.40 11.84
N GLU A 56 -5.34 2.84 13.05
CA GLU A 56 -4.66 3.47 14.18
C GLU A 56 -3.18 3.72 13.85
N ARG A 57 -2.49 2.69 13.32
CA ARG A 57 -1.11 2.87 12.87
C ARG A 57 -1.00 3.95 11.80
N MET A 58 -1.87 3.93 10.79
CA MET A 58 -1.90 4.92 9.72
C MET A 58 -2.01 6.34 10.27
N ALA A 59 -2.94 6.59 11.20
CA ALA A 59 -3.11 7.89 11.83
C ALA A 59 -1.82 8.39 12.52
N HIS A 60 -1.07 7.50 13.19
CA HIS A 60 0.23 7.84 13.75
C HIS A 60 1.30 8.07 12.67
N ALA A 61 1.36 7.19 11.67
CA ALA A 61 2.36 7.21 10.61
C ALA A 61 2.27 8.46 9.74
N ARG A 62 1.06 8.99 9.50
CA ARG A 62 0.81 10.25 8.77
C ARG A 62 1.59 11.45 9.32
N SER A 63 2.04 11.42 10.56
CA SER A 63 2.82 12.52 11.17
C SER A 63 4.34 12.34 11.11
N LEU A 64 4.82 11.18 10.66
CA LEU A 64 6.24 10.87 10.62
C LEU A 64 6.96 11.64 9.49
N PRO A 65 8.26 11.98 9.66
CA PRO A 65 9.06 12.56 8.59
C PRO A 65 9.03 11.71 7.30
N GLY A 66 8.94 12.36 6.14
CA GLY A 66 8.76 11.71 4.84
C GLY A 66 7.27 11.40 4.56
N PHE A 67 6.60 10.68 5.45
CA PHE A 67 5.19 10.31 5.24
C PHE A 67 4.23 11.49 5.32
N ARG A 68 4.53 12.48 6.15
CA ARG A 68 3.71 13.70 6.26
C ARG A 68 3.73 14.57 5.01
N ASP A 69 4.69 14.34 4.10
CA ASP A 69 4.81 15.08 2.86
C ASP A 69 3.78 14.55 1.82
N GLU A 70 3.33 13.30 1.99
CA GLU A 70 2.23 12.67 1.24
C GLU A 70 1.23 11.97 2.17
N PRO A 71 0.46 12.71 2.99
CA PRO A 71 -0.32 12.15 4.08
C PRO A 71 -1.51 11.31 3.62
N ASP A 72 -1.89 11.39 2.35
CA ASP A 72 -3.07 10.73 1.80
C ASP A 72 -2.73 9.48 0.96
N CYS A 73 -1.45 9.25 0.69
CA CYS A 73 -0.96 8.10 -0.10
C CYS A 73 -0.76 6.83 0.76
N PHE A 74 -1.72 6.54 1.64
CA PHE A 74 -1.74 5.31 2.43
C PHE A 74 -2.79 4.35 1.88
N TYR A 75 -2.48 3.06 1.87
CA TYR A 75 -3.39 2.01 1.42
C TYR A 75 -3.45 0.85 2.41
N ILE A 76 -4.66 0.32 2.65
CA ILE A 76 -4.87 -0.87 3.48
C ILE A 76 -5.41 -1.99 2.60
N GLU A 77 -4.54 -2.94 2.34
CA GLU A 77 -4.85 -4.17 1.59
C GLU A 77 -5.40 -5.24 2.52
N GLU A 78 -6.38 -6.01 2.06
CA GLU A 78 -6.87 -7.20 2.74
C GLU A 78 -6.22 -8.45 2.13
N ALA A 79 -5.56 -9.26 2.95
CA ALA A 79 -4.93 -10.50 2.52
C ALA A 79 -5.46 -11.68 3.33
N VAL A 80 -5.94 -12.73 2.67
CA VAL A 80 -6.42 -13.94 3.33
C VAL A 80 -5.25 -14.89 3.56
N VAL A 81 -5.04 -15.30 4.81
CA VAL A 81 -3.99 -16.26 5.15
C VAL A 81 -4.32 -17.65 4.59
N ASP A 82 -3.29 -18.32 4.08
CA ASP A 82 -3.35 -19.62 3.41
C ASP A 82 -4.15 -19.61 2.08
N GLU A 83 -4.24 -18.44 1.43
CA GLU A 83 -4.81 -18.27 0.09
C GLU A 83 -3.72 -17.90 -0.93
N ASP A 84 -3.78 -18.51 -2.12
CA ASP A 84 -2.89 -18.19 -3.23
C ASP A 84 -3.47 -17.02 -4.05
N GLU A 85 -2.87 -15.84 -3.97
CA GLU A 85 -3.30 -14.66 -4.75
C GLU A 85 -2.82 -14.69 -6.21
N TRP A 86 -1.73 -15.42 -6.47
CA TRP A 86 -1.18 -15.64 -7.81
C TRP A 86 -1.04 -17.13 -8.06
N THR A 87 -1.97 -17.69 -8.82
CA THR A 87 -2.03 -19.14 -9.09
C THR A 87 -1.33 -19.56 -10.39
N ASP A 88 -0.94 -18.59 -11.22
CA ASP A 88 -0.32 -18.83 -12.53
C ASP A 88 1.21 -18.69 -12.49
N GLY A 89 1.90 -18.91 -13.62
CA GLY A 89 3.33 -18.60 -13.78
C GLY A 89 3.56 -17.21 -14.39
N TYR A 90 4.82 -16.83 -14.58
CA TYR A 90 5.15 -15.63 -15.37
C TYR A 90 4.64 -15.75 -16.81
N VAL A 91 4.01 -14.72 -17.33
CA VAL A 91 3.67 -14.62 -18.76
C VAL A 91 4.91 -14.10 -19.50
N ILE A 92 5.44 -14.90 -20.43
CA ILE A 92 6.53 -14.49 -21.32
C ILE A 92 5.92 -14.18 -22.69
N ALA A 93 5.93 -12.92 -23.11
CA ALA A 93 5.57 -12.53 -24.47
C ALA A 93 6.80 -12.72 -25.38
N TYR A 94 6.64 -13.48 -26.47
CA TYR A 94 7.65 -13.66 -27.52
C TYR A 94 7.41 -12.70 -28.68
#